data_AF-A0A9W9DKG4-F1
#
_entry.id   AF-A0A9W9DKG4-F1
#
_cell.length_a   1.000
_cell.length_b   1.000
_cell.length_c   1.000
_cell.angle_alpha   90.00
_cell.angle_beta   90.00
_cell.angle_gamma   90.00
#
_symmetry.space_group_name_H-M   'P 1'
#
loop_
_entity.id
_entity.type
_entity.pdbx_description
1 polymer ?
#
loop_
_entity_poly.entity_id
_entity_poly.type
_entity_poly.pdbx_seq_one_letter_code
_entity_poly.pdbx_strand_id
1 'polypeptide(L)'
;DSNAPPPKKKRQLPASWSEEALEKVTTSRSSTIRPQIRNLPSTSSPVAIKRPAGVFLSPEQSQILRLVDEGTSVFYTGSAGTGKSVLLREIIKTMKKKHKTSDAVAITASTGD
;
A
#
# COMPACT_ATOMS: atom_id res chain seq x y z
N ASP A 1 -48.69 -30.23 -3.60
CA ASP A 1 -47.95 -29.02 -3.20
C ASP A 1 -46.48 -29.39 -3.07
N SER A 2 -45.70 -29.16 -4.12
CA SER A 2 -44.33 -29.69 -4.27
C SER A 2 -43.31 -28.59 -3.95
N ASN A 3 -42.88 -28.50 -2.70
CA ASN A 3 -41.85 -27.54 -2.29
C ASN A 3 -40.49 -28.24 -2.18
N ALA A 4 -39.71 -28.22 -3.27
CA ALA A 4 -38.31 -28.64 -3.27
C ALA A 4 -37.39 -27.41 -3.10
N PRO A 5 -36.33 -27.47 -2.26
CA PRO A 5 -35.42 -26.35 -2.06
C PRO A 5 -34.60 -26.05 -3.33
N PRO A 6 -34.28 -24.77 -3.60
CA PRO A 6 -33.58 -24.39 -4.83
C PRO A 6 -32.13 -24.93 -4.85
N PRO A 7 -31.59 -25.27 -6.04
CA PRO A 7 -30.25 -25.85 -6.15
C PRO A 7 -29.16 -24.81 -5.81
N LYS A 8 -28.16 -25.25 -5.05
CA LYS A 8 -27.00 -24.44 -4.61
C LYS A 8 -26.12 -24.08 -5.82
N LYS A 9 -26.17 -22.84 -6.31
CA LYS A 9 -25.23 -22.33 -7.31
C LYS A 9 -23.89 -22.00 -6.66
N LYS A 10 -22.80 -22.56 -7.20
CA LYS A 10 -21.43 -22.21 -6.79
C LYS A 10 -21.12 -20.78 -7.23
N ARG A 11 -20.58 -19.97 -6.32
CA ARG A 11 -20.14 -18.60 -6.58
C ARG A 11 -18.94 -18.65 -7.52
N GLN A 12 -19.04 -18.04 -8.70
CA GLN A 12 -17.93 -17.92 -9.65
C GLN A 12 -17.30 -16.53 -9.52
N LEU A 13 -15.97 -16.49 -9.48
CA LEU A 13 -15.20 -15.25 -9.51
C LEU A 13 -15.20 -14.67 -10.94
N PRO A 14 -15.16 -13.34 -11.10
CA PRO A 14 -15.09 -12.71 -12.41
C PRO A 14 -13.81 -13.12 -13.15
N ALA A 15 -13.90 -13.26 -14.47
CA ALA A 15 -12.82 -13.75 -15.34
C ALA A 15 -11.54 -12.89 -15.30
N SER A 16 -11.56 -11.69 -14.71
CA SER A 16 -10.38 -10.85 -14.50
C SER A 16 -9.50 -11.27 -13.32
N TRP A 17 -9.87 -12.32 -12.58
CA TRP A 17 -9.16 -12.85 -11.41
C TRP A 17 -8.47 -14.21 -11.66
N SER A 18 -8.32 -14.63 -12.92
CA SER A 18 -7.59 -15.87 -13.25
C SER A 18 -6.07 -15.73 -13.03
N GLU A 19 -5.48 -16.77 -12.45
CA GLU A 19 -4.08 -16.90 -11.99
C GLU A 19 -2.98 -16.79 -13.07
N GLU A 20 -3.34 -16.61 -14.35
CA GLU A 20 -2.38 -16.65 -15.47
C GLU A 20 -1.47 -15.40 -15.58
N ALA A 21 -1.72 -14.35 -14.79
CA ALA A 21 -0.93 -13.12 -14.82
C ALA A 21 0.33 -13.13 -13.91
N LEU A 22 0.59 -14.21 -13.16
CA LEU A 22 1.61 -14.22 -12.08
C LEU A 22 2.94 -14.95 -12.38
N GLU A 23 3.18 -15.39 -13.62
CA GLU A 23 4.28 -16.30 -13.94
C GLU A 23 5.58 -15.67 -14.54
N LYS A 24 5.74 -14.34 -14.61
CA LYS A 24 6.96 -13.75 -15.24
C LYS A 24 7.71 -12.71 -14.42
N VAL A 25 8.25 -13.07 -13.26
CA VAL A 25 9.52 -12.48 -12.78
C VAL A 25 10.31 -13.53 -11.98
N THR A 26 11.08 -14.36 -12.68
CA THR A 26 12.04 -15.30 -12.09
C THR A 26 13.37 -14.62 -11.79
N THR A 27 13.86 -14.84 -10.56
CA THR A 27 15.26 -15.08 -10.19
C THR A 27 16.32 -14.03 -10.53
N SER A 28 16.83 -13.37 -9.49
CA SER A 28 18.25 -13.03 -9.39
C SER A 28 18.70 -13.06 -7.93
N ARG A 29 19.33 -14.18 -7.53
CA ARG A 29 20.11 -14.29 -6.29
C ARG A 29 21.37 -13.43 -6.46
N SER A 30 21.69 -12.57 -5.49
CA SER A 30 22.99 -11.91 -5.44
C SER A 30 23.63 -11.99 -4.06
N SER A 31 24.93 -12.21 -4.10
CA SER A 31 25.89 -12.72 -3.14
C SER A 31 26.16 -11.86 -1.90
N THR A 32 26.36 -12.55 -0.78
CA THR A 32 27.00 -12.12 0.47
C THR A 32 28.30 -11.34 0.22
N ILE A 33 28.36 -10.07 0.63
CA ILE A 33 29.61 -9.31 0.75
C ILE A 33 29.70 -8.74 2.18
N ARG A 34 30.77 -9.12 2.86
CA ARG A 34 31.14 -8.80 4.25
C ARG A 34 31.70 -7.37 4.33
N PRO A 35 31.29 -6.47 5.23
CA PRO A 35 31.92 -5.16 5.35
C PRO A 35 33.15 -5.21 6.27
N GLN A 36 34.29 -4.72 5.75
CA GLN A 36 35.50 -4.40 6.50
C GLN A 36 35.30 -3.04 7.17
N ILE A 37 35.36 -3.00 8.51
CA ILE A 37 35.20 -1.79 9.30
C ILE A 37 36.48 -0.95 9.20
N ARG A 38 36.40 0.27 8.66
CA ARG A 38 37.48 1.26 8.67
C ARG A 38 37.01 2.44 9.53
N ASN A 39 37.62 2.60 10.71
CA ASN A 39 37.37 3.71 11.63
C ASN A 39 37.77 5.04 10.96
N LEU A 40 36.85 6.01 10.92
CA LEU A 40 37.09 7.39 10.50
C LEU A 40 36.73 8.34 11.66
N PRO A 41 37.56 9.35 11.98
CA PRO A 41 37.40 10.20 13.15
C PRO A 41 36.16 11.11 13.06
N SER A 42 35.44 11.21 14.17
CA SER A 42 34.23 11.99 14.38
C SER A 42 34.52 13.49 14.47
N THR A 43 34.36 14.22 13.36
CA THR A 43 34.15 15.67 13.38
C THR A 43 32.66 15.95 13.56
N SER A 44 32.29 16.43 14.74
CA SER A 44 30.92 16.81 15.12
C SER A 44 30.47 18.05 14.34
N SER A 45 29.96 17.83 13.14
CA SER A 45 29.11 18.79 12.44
C SER A 45 27.68 18.72 13.01
N PRO A 46 26.97 19.85 13.15
CA PRO A 46 25.59 19.83 13.63
C PRO A 46 24.76 18.99 12.67
N VAL A 47 24.16 17.93 13.21
CA VAL A 47 23.38 16.96 12.46
C VAL A 47 22.16 17.67 11.88
N ALA A 48 22.27 18.14 10.64
CA ALA A 48 21.13 18.56 9.86
C ALA A 48 20.17 17.37 9.80
N ILE A 49 19.03 17.49 10.49
CA ILE A 49 17.97 16.48 10.49
C ILE A 49 17.54 16.32 9.03
N LYS A 50 18.05 15.28 8.38
CA LYS A 50 17.67 14.95 7.01
C LYS A 50 16.19 14.65 7.04
N ARG A 51 15.37 15.56 6.47
CA ARG A 51 13.95 15.31 6.26
C ARG A 51 13.84 13.92 5.60
N PRO A 52 13.00 13.01 6.11
CA PRO A 52 12.88 11.70 5.51
C PRO A 52 12.56 11.87 4.03
N ALA A 53 13.26 11.12 3.18
CA ALA A 53 13.08 11.16 1.72
C ALA A 53 11.58 11.02 1.39
N GLY A 54 11.13 11.72 0.35
CA GLY A 54 9.74 11.66 -0.11
C GLY A 54 9.29 10.21 -0.31
N VAL A 55 8.06 9.90 0.09
CA VAL A 55 7.48 8.57 -0.11
C VAL A 55 7.32 8.35 -1.61
N PHE A 56 8.07 7.40 -2.16
CA PHE A 56 7.89 6.95 -3.54
C PHE A 56 6.81 5.87 -3.57
N LEU A 57 5.71 6.16 -4.27
CA LEU A 57 4.62 5.21 -4.47
C LEU A 57 4.89 4.35 -5.70
N SER A 58 4.49 3.07 -5.64
CA SER A 58 4.47 2.23 -6.84
C SER A 58 3.41 2.73 -7.85
N PRO A 59 3.47 2.29 -9.13
CA PRO A 59 2.43 2.63 -10.11
C PRO A 59 1.02 2.23 -9.64
N GLU A 60 0.88 1.03 -9.06
CA GLU A 60 -0.39 0.53 -8.53
C GLU A 60 -0.90 1.39 -7.35
N GLN A 61 0.00 1.74 -6.43
CA GLN A 61 -0.31 2.62 -5.29
C GLN A 61 -0.75 4.01 -5.76
N SER A 62 -0.12 4.53 -6.82
CA SER A 62 -0.45 5.81 -7.43
C SER A 62 -1.84 5.78 -8.11
N GLN A 63 -2.20 4.66 -8.72
CA GLN A 63 -3.53 4.47 -9.29
C GLN A 63 -4.61 4.49 -8.19
N ILE A 64 -4.38 3.81 -7.07
CA ILE A 64 -5.30 3.86 -5.92
C ILE A 64 -5.45 5.30 -5.41
N LEU A 65 -4.34 6.03 -5.26
CA LEU A 65 -4.37 7.43 -4.83
C LEU A 65 -5.21 8.29 -5.77
N ARG A 66 -5.06 8.10 -7.08
CA ARG A 66 -5.84 8.81 -8.11
C ARG A 66 -7.34 8.51 -7.99
N LEU A 67 -7.73 7.24 -7.85
CA LEU A 67 -9.14 6.85 -7.70
C LEU A 67 -9.79 7.51 -6.47
N VAL A 68 -9.04 7.59 -5.37
CA VAL A 68 -9.50 8.29 -4.16
C VAL A 68 -9.60 9.80 -4.39
N ASP A 69 -8.64 10.40 -5.10
CA ASP A 69 -8.68 11.82 -5.46
C ASP A 69 -9.85 12.15 -6.41
N GLU A 70 -10.26 11.22 -7.26
CA GLU A 70 -11.48 11.33 -8.07
C GLU A 70 -12.77 11.23 -7.22
N GLY A 71 -12.68 10.83 -5.94
CA GLY A 71 -13.81 10.67 -5.03
C GLY A 71 -14.47 9.30 -5.08
N THR A 72 -13.78 8.29 -5.65
CA THR A 72 -14.30 6.93 -5.74
C THR A 72 -14.16 6.20 -4.40
N SER A 73 -15.15 5.37 -4.06
CA SER A 73 -15.04 4.44 -2.93
C SER A 73 -14.12 3.28 -3.30
N VAL A 74 -13.00 3.14 -2.60
CA VAL A 74 -11.96 2.15 -2.92
C VAL A 74 -11.71 1.23 -1.73
N PHE A 75 -11.71 -0.07 -1.99
CA PHE A 75 -11.19 -1.08 -1.07
C PHE A 75 -9.89 -1.65 -1.66
N TYR A 76 -8.79 -1.55 -0.93
CA TYR A 76 -7.49 -2.07 -1.36
C TYR A 76 -6.96 -3.11 -0.38
N THR A 77 -6.29 -4.13 -0.91
CA THR A 77 -5.70 -5.24 -0.17
C THR A 77 -4.26 -5.50 -0.64
N GLY A 78 -3.54 -6.37 0.06
CA GLY A 78 -2.18 -6.76 -0.30
C GLY A 78 -1.53 -7.63 0.78
N SER A 79 -0.48 -8.36 0.40
CA SER A 79 0.31 -9.19 1.31
C SER A 79 1.01 -8.38 2.41
N ALA A 80 1.58 -9.06 3.40
CA ALA A 80 2.40 -8.41 4.42
C ALA A 80 3.62 -7.74 3.77
N GLY A 81 4.00 -6.55 4.26
CA GLY A 81 5.18 -5.84 3.76
C GLY A 81 4.99 -4.98 2.50
N THR A 82 3.81 -4.94 1.87
CA THR A 82 3.56 -4.13 0.65
C THR A 82 3.32 -2.63 0.90
N GLY A 83 3.50 -2.16 2.13
CA GLY A 83 3.37 -0.73 2.44
C GLY A 83 1.94 -0.19 2.51
N LYS A 84 0.92 -1.02 2.76
CA LYS A 84 -0.49 -0.57 2.88
C LYS A 84 -0.69 0.63 3.83
N SER A 85 -0.08 0.61 5.01
CA SER A 85 -0.16 1.73 5.97
C SER A 85 0.62 2.97 5.50
N VAL A 86 1.63 2.80 4.64
CA VAL A 86 2.34 3.92 3.99
C VAL A 86 1.42 4.57 2.95
N LEU A 87 0.76 3.77 2.12
CA LEU A 87 -0.24 4.24 1.17
C LEU A 87 -1.40 4.95 1.88
N LEU A 88 -1.94 4.38 2.97
CA LEU A 88 -3.01 5.00 3.75
C LEU A 88 -2.65 6.41 4.23
N ARG A 89 -1.43 6.58 4.74
CA ARG A 89 -0.93 7.90 5.19
C ARG A 89 -0.88 8.90 4.04
N GLU A 90 -0.52 8.46 2.84
CA GLU A 90 -0.49 9.33 1.67
C GLU A 90 -1.90 9.69 1.19
N ILE A 91 -2.84 8.73 1.20
CA ILE A 91 -4.25 8.98 0.93
C ILE A 91 -4.80 10.05 1.89
N ILE A 92 -4.53 9.91 3.19
CA ILE A 92 -4.97 10.87 4.21
C ILE A 92 -4.42 12.27 3.91
N LYS A 93 -3.14 12.40 3.54
CA LYS A 93 -2.55 13.70 3.17
C LYS A 93 -3.25 14.30 1.96
N THR A 94 -3.48 13.52 0.91
CA THR A 94 -4.18 13.98 -0.30
C THR A 94 -5.60 14.43 0.02
N MET A 95 -6.34 13.64 0.80
CA MET A 95 -7.69 13.98 1.23
C MET A 95 -7.73 15.24 2.11
N LYS A 96 -6.80 15.39 3.05
CA LYS A 96 -6.68 16.62 3.87
C LYS A 96 -6.24 17.83 3.06
N LYS A 97 -5.48 17.65 1.97
CA LYS A 97 -5.11 18.74 1.06
C LYS A 97 -6.30 19.16 0.19
N LYS A 98 -7.12 18.21 -0.22
CA LYS A 98 -8.32 18.44 -1.04
C LYS A 98 -9.42 19.16 -0.27
N HIS A 99 -9.61 18.82 1.00
CA HIS A 99 -10.63 19.44 1.85
C HIS A 99 -10.01 20.50 2.76
N LYS A 100 -10.48 21.75 2.68
CA LYS A 100 -9.92 22.87 3.47
C LYS A 100 -10.24 22.80 4.96
N THR A 101 -11.29 22.07 5.33
CA THR A 101 -11.74 21.93 6.72
C THR A 101 -11.08 20.71 7.37
N SER A 102 -10.61 20.87 8.61
CA SER A 102 -10.02 19.78 9.40
C SER A 102 -10.98 18.61 9.60
N ASP A 103 -12.28 18.89 9.62
CA ASP A 103 -13.32 17.94 10.01
C ASP A 103 -13.91 17.17 8.82
N ALA A 104 -13.42 17.44 7.60
CA ALA A 104 -13.90 16.75 6.40
C ALA A 104 -13.36 15.32 6.24
N VAL A 105 -12.31 14.94 6.97
CA VAL A 105 -11.65 13.63 6.83
C VAL A 105 -11.64 12.90 8.17
N ALA A 106 -12.54 11.93 8.32
CA ALA A 106 -12.54 11.01 9.45
C ALA A 106 -11.63 9.79 9.17
N ILE A 107 -10.78 9.46 10.14
CA ILE A 107 -9.89 8.28 10.08
C ILE A 107 -10.34 7.32 11.17
N THR A 108 -10.67 6.09 10.79
CA THR A 108 -11.12 5.05 11.70
C THR A 108 -10.37 3.76 11.45
N ALA A 109 -10.14 2.98 12.49
CA ALA A 109 -9.55 1.65 12.44
C ALA A 109 -10.34 0.73 13.37
N SER A 110 -10.30 -0.58 13.12
CA SER A 110 -10.99 -1.58 13.96
C SER A 110 -10.44 -1.69 15.38
N THR A 111 -9.22 -1.18 15.60
CA THR A 111 -8.43 -1.29 16.83
C THR A 111 -7.61 0.00 17.03
N GLY A 112 -7.32 0.37 18.27
CA GLY A 112 -6.87 1.71 18.65
C GLY A 112 -5.37 1.91 18.89
N ASP A 113 -4.51 0.97 18.51
CA ASP A 113 -3.07 0.96 18.86
C ASP A 113 -2.13 1.12 17.65
#